data_AF-A0A7C7GCB3-F1
#
_entry.id   AF-A0A7C7GCB3-F1
#
_cell.length_a   1.000
_cell.length_b   1.000
_cell.length_c   1.000
_cell.angle_alpha   90.00
_cell.angle_beta   90.00
_cell.angle_gamma   90.00
#
_symmetry.space_group_name_H-M   'P 1'
#
loop_
_entity.id
_entity.type
_entity.pdbx_description
1 polymer ?
#
loop_
_entity_poly.entity_id
_entity_poly.type
_entity_poly.pdbx_seq_one_letter_code
_entity_poly.pdbx_strand_id
1 'polypeptide(L)' 'MIDIVIGPNLVSLGTFLLSWHGFFSFVAVASAVFLVGRWAPMKGIDPDDIYSIAIWGIIGGILGARFVHVIDNWGFYWG' A
#
# COMPACT_ATOMS: atom_id res chain seq x y z
N MET A 1 8.97 -11.64 -31.03
CA MET A 1 8.34 -11.81 -29.71
C MET A 1 9.36 -11.33 -28.69
N ILE A 2 9.02 -10.40 -27.80
CA ILE A 2 9.96 -9.93 -26.77
C ILE A 2 9.71 -10.78 -25.54
N ASP A 3 10.69 -11.60 -25.16
CA ASP A 3 10.61 -12.39 -23.95
C ASP A 3 10.90 -11.50 -22.74
N ILE A 4 9.88 -11.33 -21.89
CA ILE A 4 10.06 -10.63 -20.61
C ILE A 4 10.71 -11.61 -19.65
N VAL A 5 12.01 -11.40 -19.41
CA VAL A 5 12.83 -12.25 -18.53
C VAL A 5 12.41 -12.14 -17.07
N ILE A 6 11.75 -11.04 -16.69
CA ILE A 6 11.27 -10.80 -15.32
C ILE A 6 9.79 -11.21 -15.21
N GLY A 7 9.52 -12.29 -14.48
CA GLY A 7 8.16 -12.67 -14.13
C GLY A 7 7.48 -11.62 -13.22
N PRO A 8 6.14 -11.52 -13.21
CA PRO A 8 5.40 -10.54 -12.41
C PRO A 8 5.54 -10.75 -10.89
N ASN A 9 6.01 -11.93 -10.50
CA ASN A 9 6.12 -12.36 -9.11
C ASN A 9 7.57 -12.34 -8.65
N LEU A 10 7.80 -11.76 -7.48
CA LEU A 10 9.09 -11.62 -6.85
C LEU A 10 9.43 -12.89 -6.05
N VAL A 11 8.46 -13.37 -5.27
CA VAL A 11 8.54 -14.64 -4.51
C VAL A 11 7.18 -15.32 -4.54
N SER A 12 7.16 -16.63 -4.82
CA SER A 12 5.99 -17.49 -4.66
C SER A 12 6.32 -18.64 -3.73
N LEU A 13 5.70 -18.66 -2.54
CA LEU A 13 5.82 -19.71 -1.55
C LEU A 13 4.44 -20.33 -1.34
N GLY A 14 4.10 -21.32 -2.15
CA GLY A 14 2.79 -22.01 -2.10
C GLY A 14 1.62 -21.03 -2.33
N THR A 15 0.85 -20.76 -1.28
CA THR A 15 -0.27 -19.81 -1.29
C THR A 15 0.14 -18.35 -1.12
N PHE A 16 1.39 -18.08 -0.71
CA PHE A 16 1.88 -16.71 -0.55
C PHE A 16 2.56 -16.26 -1.84
N LEU A 17 1.98 -15.25 -2.47
CA LEU A 17 2.47 -14.66 -3.72
C LEU A 17 2.78 -13.18 -3.48
N LEU A 18 4.05 -12.82 -3.59
CA LEU A 18 4.52 -11.44 -3.54
C LEU A 18 4.88 -10.99 -4.95
N SER A 19 4.09 -10.04 -5.49
CA SER A 19 4.36 -9.45 -6.81
C SER A 19 5.30 -8.26 -6.73
N TRP A 20 5.98 -7.94 -7.84
CA TRP A 20 6.78 -6.72 -7.94
C TRP A 20 5.95 -5.47 -7.69
N HIS A 21 4.71 -5.46 -8.18
CA HIS A 21 3.77 -4.36 -7.94
C HIS A 21 3.52 -4.16 -6.44
N GLY A 22 3.16 -5.23 -5.72
CA GLY A 22 2.92 -5.14 -4.27
C GLY A 22 4.17 -4.72 -3.49
N PHE A 23 5.34 -5.22 -3.88
CA PHE A 23 6.61 -4.84 -3.26
C PHE A 23 6.90 -3.34 -3.42
N PHE A 24 6.81 -2.79 -4.64
CA PHE A 24 7.04 -1.37 -4.86
C PHE A 24 5.98 -0.48 -4.23
N SER A 25 4.71 -0.90 -4.18
CA SER A 25 3.68 -0.18 -3.43
C SER A 25 4.03 -0.08 -1.94
N PHE A 26 4.50 -1.17 -1.33
CA PHE A 26 4.94 -1.16 0.06
C PHE A 26 6.16 -0.25 0.28
N VAL A 27 7.18 -0.35 -0.58
CA VAL A 27 8.37 0.51 -0.51
C VAL A 27 8.00 1.98 -0.65
N ALA A 28 7.08 2.32 -1.56
CA ALA A 28 6.61 3.69 -1.75
C ALA A 28 5.97 4.24 -0.46
N VAL A 29 5.04 3.50 0.14
CA VAL A 29 4.39 3.91 1.39
C VAL A 29 5.41 4.00 2.54
N ALA A 30 6.27 3.01 2.71
CA ALA A 30 7.29 3.00 3.77
C ALA A 30 8.24 4.20 3.65
N SER A 31 8.71 4.48 2.42
CA SER A 31 9.59 5.62 2.15
C SER A 31 8.89 6.96 2.40
N ALA A 32 7.60 7.10 2.05
CA ALA A 32 6.82 8.30 2.33
C ALA A 32 6.71 8.57 3.84
N VAL A 33 6.33 7.56 4.63
CA VAL A 33 6.22 7.69 6.09
C VAL A 33 7.58 8.03 6.72
N PHE A 34 8.65 7.36 6.28
CA PHE A 34 10.00 7.60 6.76
C PHE A 34 10.49 9.02 6.47
N LEU A 35 10.34 9.50 5.23
CA LEU A 35 10.79 10.83 4.82
C LEU A 35 10.00 11.93 5.54
N VAL A 36 8.67 11.78 5.63
CA VAL A 36 7.81 12.75 6.29
C VAL A 36 8.11 12.80 7.79
N GLY A 37 8.25 11.64 8.45
CA GLY A 37 8.66 11.57 9.85
C GLY A 37 10.05 12.15 10.09
N ARG A 38 11.00 11.95 9.16
CA ARG A 38 12.35 12.53 9.23
C ARG A 38 12.36 14.05 9.10
N TRP A 39 11.47 14.62 8.29
CA TRP A 39 11.36 16.08 8.09
C TRP A 39 10.42 16.77 9.09
N ALA A 40 9.59 16.04 9.83
CA ALA A 40 8.68 16.59 10.83
C ALA A 40 9.37 17.53 11.83
N PRO A 41 10.50 17.14 12.46
CA PRO A 41 11.17 17.98 13.46
C PRO A 41 11.72 19.28 12.85
N MET A 42 12.06 19.28 11.56
CA MET A 42 12.53 20.48 10.86
C MET A 42 11.43 21.55 10.74
N LYS A 43 10.15 21.14 10.88
CA LYS A 43 8.99 22.02 10.87
C LYS A 43 8.36 22.21 12.27
N GLY A 44 9.01 21.71 13.32
CA GLY A 44 8.47 21.76 14.69
C GLY A 44 7.25 20.85 14.91
N ILE A 45 7.07 19.84 14.06
CA ILE A 45 6.00 18.82 14.19
C ILE A 45 6.60 17.59 14.87
N ASP A 46 5.87 17.01 15.82
CA ASP A 46 6.28 15.76 16.45
C ASP A 46 6.19 14.60 15.43
N PRO A 47 7.28 13.85 15.18
CA PRO A 47 7.22 12.65 14.35
C PRO A 47 6.15 11.64 14.79
N ASP A 48 5.80 11.58 16.07
CA ASP A 48 4.82 10.63 16.61
C ASP A 48 3.40 10.90 16.05
N ASP A 49 3.04 12.17 15.87
CA ASP A 49 1.79 12.57 15.21
C ASP A 49 1.76 12.05 13.77
N ILE A 50 2.89 12.14 13.07
CA ILE A 50 3.01 11.68 11.67
C ILE A 50 2.85 10.16 11.58
N TYR A 51 3.49 9.41 12.49
CA TYR A 51 3.35 7.96 12.51
C TYR A 51 1.91 7.54 12.85
N SER A 52 1.27 8.22 13.80
CA SER A 52 -0.14 7.99 14.13
C SER A 52 -1.06 8.24 12.93
N ILE A 53 -0.90 9.36 12.23
CA ILE A 53 -1.68 9.67 11.02
C ILE A 53 -1.40 8.66 9.91
N ALA A 54 -0.14 8.26 9.72
CA ALA A 54 0.23 7.27 8.72
C ALA A 54 -0.43 5.90 8.98
N ILE A 55 -0.45 5.44 10.23
CA ILE A 55 -1.10 4.17 10.60
C ILE A 55 -2.59 4.23 10.27
N TRP A 56 -3.29 5.27 10.73
CA TRP A 56 -4.72 5.43 10.45
C TRP A 56 -5.01 5.62 8.95
N GLY A 57 -4.13 6.32 8.23
CA GLY A 57 -4.22 6.49 6.78
C GLY A 57 -4.06 5.19 6.01
N ILE A 58 -3.11 4.33 6.39
CA ILE A 58 -2.91 3.01 5.76
C ILE A 58 -4.12 2.12 6.01
N ILE A 59 -4.59 2.03 7.26
CA ILE A 59 -5.78 1.23 7.62
C ILE A 59 -7.02 1.74 6.87
N GLY A 60 -7.24 3.06 6.90
CA GLY A 60 -8.35 3.71 6.21
C GLY A 60 -8.31 3.52 4.70
N GLY A 61 -7.11 3.58 4.09
CA GLY A 61 -6.92 3.32 2.66
C GLY A 61 -7.24 1.89 2.26
N ILE A 62 -6.81 0.89 3.05
CA ILE A 62 -7.10 -0.52 2.80
C ILE A 62 -8.61 -0.79 2.92
N LEU A 63 -9.24 -0.31 3.99
CA LEU A 63 -10.67 -0.47 4.20
C LEU A 63 -11.47 0.25 3.11
N GLY A 64 -11.13 1.50 2.81
CA GLY A 64 -11.77 2.30 1.77
C GLY A 64 -11.69 1.66 0.40
N ALA A 65 -10.51 1.15 0.01
CA ALA A 65 -10.35 0.44 -1.26
C ALA A 65 -11.25 -0.80 -1.35
N ARG A 66 -11.42 -1.53 -0.24
CA ARG A 66 -12.35 -2.67 -0.18
C ARG A 66 -13.81 -2.24 -0.25
N PHE A 67 -14.19 -1.18 0.46
CA PHE A 67 -15.56 -0.64 0.40
C PHE A 67 -15.92 -0.17 -1.00
N VAL A 68 -15.05 0.62 -1.64
CA VAL A 68 -15.25 1.08 -3.02
C VAL A 68 -15.35 -0.12 -3.97
N HIS A 69 -14.48 -1.11 -3.83
CA HIS A 69 -14.56 -2.34 -4.63
C HIS A 69 -15.90 -3.07 -4.48
N VAL A 70 -16.46 -3.15 -3.26
CA VAL A 70 -17.78 -3.77 -3.03
C VAL A 70 -18.91 -2.94 -3.64
N ILE A 71 -18.86 -1.61 -3.54
CA ILE A 71 -19.85 -0.71 -4.16
C ILE A 71 -19.78 -0.80 -5.68
N ASP A 72 -18.59 -0.82 -6.27
CA ASP A 72 -18.42 -0.95 -7.72
C ASP A 72 -18.91 -2.31 -8.23
N ASN A 73 -18.77 -3.37 -7.45
CA ASN A 73 -19.22 -4.73 -7.79
C ASN A 73 -20.63 -5.05 -7.23
N TRP A 74 -21.42 -4.05 -6.85
CA TRP A 74 -22.73 -4.26 -6.23
C TRP A 74 -23.70 -5.10 -7.09
N GLY A 75 -23.58 -5.01 -8.41
CA GLY A 75 -24.36 -5.84 -9.35
C GLY A 75 -24.00 -7.34 -9.37
N PHE A 76 -22.78 -7.71 -8.96
CA PHE A 76 -22.34 -9.12 -8.88
C PHE A 76 -22.73 -9.78 -7.53
N TYR A 77 -22.94 -8.98 -6.48
CA TYR A 77 -23.28 -9.47 -5.14
C TYR A 77 -24.79 -9.48 -4.84
N TRP A 78 -25.60 -8.75 -5.61
CA TRP A 78 -27.06 -8.63 -5.41
C TRP A 78 -27.92 -9.15 -6.58
N GLY A 79 -27.31 -9.69 -7.65
CA GLY A 79 -27.99 -10.29 -8.81
C GLY A 79 -27.62 -11.75 -9.01
#